data_AF-A0A9W8W620-F1
#
_entry.id   AF-A0A9W8W620-F1
#
_cell.length_a   1.000
_cell.length_b   1.000
_cell.length_c   1.000
_cell.angle_alpha   90.00
_cell.angle_beta   90.00
_cell.angle_gamma   90.00
#
_symmetry.space_group_name_H-M   'P 1'
#
loop_
_entity.id
_entity.type
_entity.pdbx_description
1 polymer ?
#
loop_
_entity_poly.entity_id
_entity_poly.type
_entity_poly.pdbx_seq_one_letter_code
_entity_poly.pdbx_strand_id
1 'polypeptide(L)'
;MAPFDWEDPLATKSLLTDEELAVSESAERYCQEQLAPRVLQAYRDEHFDKRILEEMGEVGLLGATIQGYGCSGVSTVANGLITRAVERVDSGYRTAMSAQSSLVIGPIVIKN
;
A
#
# COMPACT_ATOMS: atom_id res chain seq x y z
N MET A 1 -7.88 25.51 -20.99
CA MET A 1 -7.73 24.05 -21.17
C MET A 1 -6.62 23.61 -20.25
N ALA A 2 -6.82 22.61 -19.40
CA ALA A 2 -5.70 22.09 -18.60
C ALA A 2 -4.61 21.56 -19.55
N PRO A 3 -3.32 21.75 -19.25
CA PRO A 3 -2.25 21.15 -20.05
C PRO A 3 -2.38 19.63 -20.02
N PHE A 4 -2.02 18.97 -21.12
CA PHE A 4 -1.98 17.51 -21.16
C PHE A 4 -0.88 16.99 -20.24
N ASP A 5 -1.24 16.10 -19.31
CA ASP A 5 -0.33 15.37 -18.44
C ASP A 5 -0.13 13.96 -18.99
N TRP A 6 1.11 13.61 -19.35
CA TRP A 6 1.42 12.29 -19.90
C TRP A 6 1.52 11.20 -18.83
N GLU A 7 1.72 11.58 -17.56
CA GLU A 7 1.74 10.66 -16.42
C GLU A 7 0.31 10.32 -15.94
N ASP A 8 -0.66 11.19 -16.24
CA ASP A 8 -2.09 10.98 -15.99
C ASP A 8 -2.99 11.45 -17.16
N PRO A 9 -2.94 10.78 -18.34
CA PRO A 9 -3.63 11.24 -19.55
C PRO A 9 -5.15 11.38 -19.44
N LEU A 10 -5.76 10.65 -18.49
CA LEU A 10 -7.20 10.63 -18.27
C LEU A 10 -7.61 11.41 -17.01
N ALA A 11 -6.68 12.17 -16.41
CA ALA A 11 -6.90 12.90 -15.17
C ALA A 11 -7.51 12.00 -14.06
N THR A 12 -7.01 10.78 -13.93
CA THR A 12 -7.47 9.77 -12.96
C THR A 12 -7.44 10.29 -11.53
N LYS A 13 -6.48 11.17 -11.18
CA LYS A 13 -6.45 11.82 -9.86
C LYS A 13 -7.72 12.61 -9.54
N SER A 14 -8.39 13.18 -10.55
CA SER A 14 -9.64 13.93 -10.37
C SER A 14 -10.85 13.06 -10.05
N LEU A 15 -10.73 11.73 -10.23
CA LEU A 15 -11.76 10.75 -9.90
C LEU A 15 -11.63 10.22 -8.46
N LEU A 16 -10.53 10.55 -7.77
CA LEU A 16 -10.26 10.09 -6.41
C LEU A 16 -10.83 11.07 -5.39
N THR A 17 -11.22 10.55 -4.24
CA THR A 17 -11.58 11.40 -3.09
C THR A 17 -10.33 12.02 -2.45
N ASP A 18 -10.50 13.09 -1.67
CA ASP A 18 -9.41 13.71 -0.91
C ASP A 18 -8.74 12.71 0.05
N GLU A 19 -9.53 11.80 0.62
CA GLU A 19 -9.03 10.72 1.49
C GLU A 19 -8.19 9.70 0.70
N GLU A 20 -8.67 9.27 -0.47
CA GLU A 20 -7.93 8.35 -1.35
C GLU A 20 -6.61 8.95 -1.84
N LEU A 21 -6.60 10.25 -2.16
CA LEU A 21 -5.40 10.99 -2.52
C LEU A 21 -4.42 11.04 -1.33
N ALA A 22 -4.89 11.40 -0.14
CA ALA A 22 -4.06 11.47 1.05
C ALA A 22 -3.45 10.10 1.41
N VAL A 23 -4.23 9.02 1.31
CA VAL A 23 -3.74 7.65 1.52
C VAL A 23 -2.71 7.27 0.46
N SER A 24 -2.96 7.59 -0.81
CA SER A 24 -2.02 7.34 -1.90
C SER A 24 -0.68 8.04 -1.69
N GLU A 25 -0.70 9.32 -1.29
CA GLU A 25 0.51 10.09 -1.00
C GLU A 25 1.27 9.56 0.22
N SER A 26 0.55 9.15 1.27
CA SER A 26 1.15 8.56 2.46
C SER A 26 1.83 7.23 2.18
N ALA A 27 1.15 6.34 1.43
CA ALA A 27 1.70 5.07 1.01
C ALA A 27 2.94 5.27 0.12
N GLU A 28 2.89 6.21 -0.84
CA GLU A 28 4.03 6.50 -1.71
C GLU A 28 5.23 6.99 -0.90
N ARG A 29 5.02 7.93 0.04
CA ARG A 29 6.08 8.45 0.90
C ARG A 29 6.76 7.33 1.69
N TYR A 30 5.97 6.47 2.35
CA TYR A 30 6.52 5.29 3.05
C TYR A 30 7.33 4.40 2.10
N CYS A 31 6.79 4.10 0.91
CA CYS A 31 7.45 3.24 -0.06
C CYS A 31 8.78 3.82 -0.53
N GLN A 32 8.84 5.12 -0.85
CA GLN A 32 10.06 5.76 -1.34
C GLN A 32 11.10 5.99 -0.23
N GLU A 33 10.66 6.31 0.99
CA GLU A 33 11.59 6.60 2.10
C GLU A 33 12.09 5.33 2.80
N GLN A 34 11.25 4.29 2.90
CA GLN A 34 11.56 3.08 3.69
C GLN A 34 11.85 1.86 2.83
N LEU A 35 11.07 1.59 1.78
CA LEU A 35 11.21 0.36 0.99
C LEU A 35 12.24 0.49 -0.13
N ALA A 36 12.18 1.58 -0.90
CA ALA A 36 13.04 1.79 -2.07
C ALA A 36 14.55 1.74 -1.77
N PRO A 37 15.06 2.26 -0.63
CA PRO A 37 16.48 2.15 -0.30
C PRO A 37 16.94 0.72 0.00
N ARG A 38 16.01 -0.19 0.35
CA ARG A 38 16.30 -1.55 0.82
C ARG A 38 16.25 -2.58 -0.31
N VAL A 39 15.39 -2.36 -1.30
CA VAL A 39 15.00 -3.37 -2.31
C VAL A 39 16.19 -3.97 -3.06
N LEU A 40 17.17 -3.14 -3.46
CA LEU A 40 18.26 -3.59 -4.31
C LEU A 40 19.10 -4.68 -3.64
N GLN A 41 19.45 -4.48 -2.37
CA GLN A 41 20.26 -5.44 -1.62
C GLN A 41 19.40 -6.60 -1.12
N ALA A 42 18.18 -6.32 -0.65
CA ALA A 42 17.23 -7.35 -0.24
C ALA A 42 16.97 -8.38 -1.35
N TYR A 43 16.79 -7.92 -2.59
CA TYR A 43 16.61 -8.79 -3.74
C TYR A 43 17.86 -9.61 -4.05
N ARG A 44 19.04 -8.98 -4.08
CA ARG A 44 20.32 -9.67 -4.39
C ARG A 44 20.68 -10.75 -3.37
N ASP A 45 20.39 -10.49 -2.11
CA ASP A 45 20.74 -11.39 -1.00
C ASP A 45 19.60 -12.37 -0.66
N GLU A 46 18.48 -12.32 -1.40
CA GLU A 46 17.28 -13.12 -1.13
C GLU A 46 16.80 -12.97 0.33
N HIS A 47 16.93 -11.77 0.89
CA HIS A 47 16.67 -11.47 2.29
C HIS A 47 15.47 -10.56 2.47
N PHE A 48 14.47 -11.02 3.24
CA PHE A 48 13.32 -10.22 3.63
C PHE A 48 13.44 -9.73 5.07
N ASP A 49 13.54 -8.41 5.26
CA ASP A 49 13.51 -7.78 6.58
C ASP A 49 12.07 -7.76 7.13
N LYS A 50 11.84 -8.52 8.20
CA LYS A 50 10.52 -8.66 8.83
C LYS A 50 9.97 -7.35 9.38
N ARG A 51 10.83 -6.38 9.71
CA ARG A 51 10.42 -5.05 10.20
C ARG A 51 9.55 -4.30 9.21
N ILE A 52 9.64 -4.62 7.91
CA ILE A 52 8.78 -4.05 6.87
C ILE A 52 7.29 -4.27 7.19
N LEU A 53 6.92 -5.45 7.72
CA LEU A 53 5.52 -5.71 8.08
C LEU A 53 5.10 -4.96 9.34
N GLU A 54 6.02 -4.75 10.28
CA GLU A 54 5.78 -3.96 11.50
C GLU A 54 5.55 -2.49 11.12
N GLU A 55 6.44 -1.92 10.31
CA GLU A 55 6.34 -0.56 9.77
C GLU A 55 5.05 -0.36 8.96
N MET A 56 4.70 -1.32 8.08
CA MET A 56 3.42 -1.28 7.34
C MET A 56 2.20 -1.30 8.26
N GLY A 57 2.28 -2.00 9.39
CA GLY A 57 1.23 -1.99 10.42
C GLY A 57 1.11 -0.63 11.10
N GLU A 58 2.24 -0.01 11.48
CA GLU A 58 2.29 1.30 12.13
C GLU A 58 1.70 2.42 11.26
N VAL A 59 1.92 2.35 9.94
CA VAL A 59 1.37 3.33 8.98
C VAL A 59 0.01 2.93 8.40
N GLY A 60 -0.61 1.84 8.91
CA GLY A 60 -1.99 1.48 8.57
C GLY A 60 -2.18 0.88 7.18
N LEU A 61 -1.16 0.22 6.61
CA LEU A 61 -1.23 -0.41 5.29
C LEU A 61 -1.68 -1.88 5.33
N LEU A 62 -1.75 -2.49 6.51
CA LEU A 62 -2.19 -3.87 6.70
C LEU A 62 -3.66 -3.94 7.07
N GLY A 63 -4.41 -4.84 6.42
CA GLY A 63 -5.86 -4.98 6.65
C GLY A 63 -6.60 -3.68 6.37
N ALA A 64 -6.12 -2.84 5.45
CA ALA A 64 -6.50 -1.43 5.33
C ALA A 64 -8.01 -1.22 5.15
N THR A 65 -8.72 -2.17 4.52
CA THR A 65 -10.18 -2.10 4.30
C THR A 65 -11.03 -2.57 5.48
N ILE A 66 -10.42 -3.13 6.52
CA ILE A 66 -11.13 -3.64 7.70
C ILE A 66 -11.55 -2.47 8.61
N GLN A 67 -12.81 -2.49 9.02
CA GLN A 67 -13.36 -1.52 9.98
C GLN A 67 -13.12 -1.99 11.41
N GLY A 68 -12.62 -1.10 12.27
CA GLY A 68 -12.30 -1.40 13.66
C GLY A 68 -11.02 -2.23 13.82
N TYR A 69 -10.84 -2.88 14.97
CA TYR A 69 -9.67 -3.74 15.28
C TYR A 69 -8.30 -3.06 15.13
N GLY A 70 -8.26 -1.72 15.19
CA GLY A 70 -7.03 -0.94 14.93
C GLY A 70 -6.63 -0.85 13.45
N CYS A 71 -7.48 -1.29 12.53
CA CYS A 71 -7.27 -1.16 11.08
C CYS A 71 -7.79 0.20 10.57
N SER A 72 -7.25 0.63 9.43
CA SER A 72 -7.48 1.97 8.87
C SER A 72 -8.90 2.21 8.34
N GLY A 73 -9.64 1.16 7.98
CA GLY A 73 -11.01 1.27 7.46
C GLY A 73 -11.15 2.05 6.15
N VAL A 74 -10.12 2.08 5.30
CA VAL A 74 -10.12 2.85 4.04
C VAL A 74 -10.94 2.15 2.94
N SER A 75 -11.27 2.90 1.88
CA SER A 75 -11.99 2.37 0.72
C SER A 75 -11.19 1.29 -0.03
N THR A 76 -11.89 0.46 -0.81
CA THR A 76 -11.23 -0.51 -1.70
C THR A 76 -10.34 0.16 -2.75
N VAL A 77 -10.70 1.37 -3.19
CA VAL A 77 -9.88 2.17 -4.12
C VAL A 77 -8.59 2.63 -3.42
N ALA A 78 -8.69 3.16 -2.20
CA ALA A 78 -7.53 3.52 -1.39
C ALA A 78 -6.61 2.30 -1.16
N ASN A 79 -7.17 1.12 -0.86
CA ASN A 79 -6.39 -0.11 -0.76
C ASN A 79 -5.69 -0.51 -2.08
N GLY A 80 -6.33 -0.26 -3.22
CA GLY A 80 -5.72 -0.42 -4.54
C GLY A 80 -4.55 0.55 -4.76
N LEU A 81 -4.67 1.80 -4.31
CA LEU A 81 -3.60 2.80 -4.37
C LEU A 81 -2.40 2.43 -3.47
N ILE A 82 -2.66 1.94 -2.26
CA ILE A 82 -1.63 1.36 -1.37
C ILE A 82 -0.90 0.23 -2.09
N THR A 83 -1.65 -0.73 -2.63
CA THR A 83 -1.10 -1.89 -3.35
C THR A 83 -0.23 -1.44 -4.52
N ARG A 84 -0.69 -0.46 -5.30
CA ARG A 84 0.07 0.13 -6.43
C ARG A 84 1.36 0.79 -5.98
N ALA A 85 1.36 1.53 -4.86
CA ALA A 85 2.56 2.18 -4.33
C ALA A 85 3.61 1.16 -3.87
N VAL A 86 3.20 0.13 -3.14
CA VAL A 86 4.13 -0.92 -2.67
C VAL A 86 4.69 -1.72 -3.84
N GLU A 87 3.87 -2.10 -4.81
CA GLU A 87 4.32 -2.84 -6.01
C GLU A 87 5.23 -2.01 -6.91
N ARG A 88 5.11 -0.68 -6.92
CA ARG A 88 6.03 0.20 -7.64
C ARG A 88 7.47 0.02 -7.15
N VAL A 89 7.66 -0.35 -5.89
CA VAL A 89 8.98 -0.69 -5.34
C VAL A 89 9.34 -2.14 -5.64
N ASP A 90 8.51 -3.09 -5.19
CA ASP A 90 8.77 -4.52 -5.38
C ASP A 90 7.52 -5.41 -5.20
N SER A 91 7.37 -6.40 -6.07
CA SER A 91 6.28 -7.37 -6.01
C SER A 91 6.37 -8.33 -4.81
N GLY A 92 7.58 -8.60 -4.29
CA GLY A 92 7.77 -9.41 -3.08
C GLY A 92 7.22 -8.72 -1.84
N TYR A 93 7.49 -7.41 -1.68
CA TYR A 93 6.91 -6.60 -0.59
C TYR A 93 5.39 -6.55 -0.66
N ARG A 94 4.83 -6.30 -1.86
CA ARG A 94 3.38 -6.33 -2.05
C ARG A 94 2.80 -7.70 -1.78
N THR A 95 3.50 -8.79 -2.13
CA THR A 95 3.06 -10.17 -1.83
C THR A 95 2.95 -10.43 -0.33
N ALA A 96 3.95 -10.03 0.45
CA ALA A 96 3.89 -10.16 1.90
C ALA A 96 2.71 -9.36 2.49
N MET A 97 2.53 -8.11 2.05
CA MET A 97 1.41 -7.25 2.46
C MET A 97 0.05 -7.88 2.12
N SER A 98 -0.12 -8.40 0.90
CA SER A 98 -1.36 -9.04 0.45
C SER A 98 -1.65 -10.34 1.19
N ALA A 99 -0.64 -11.16 1.47
CA ALA A 99 -0.80 -12.37 2.25
C ALA A 99 -1.31 -12.03 3.66
N GLN A 100 -0.68 -11.07 4.32
CA GLN A 100 -1.08 -10.64 5.65
C GLN A 100 -2.50 -10.04 5.67
N SER A 101 -2.83 -9.16 4.72
CA SER A 101 -4.12 -8.47 4.71
C SER A 101 -5.27 -9.37 4.25
N SER A 102 -5.12 -10.01 3.09
CA SER A 102 -6.23 -10.70 2.43
C SER A 102 -6.32 -12.19 2.77
N LEU A 103 -5.21 -12.83 3.15
CA LEU A 103 -5.18 -14.28 3.42
C LEU A 103 -5.07 -14.62 4.90
N VAL A 104 -4.71 -13.66 5.76
CA VAL A 104 -4.67 -13.83 7.22
C VAL A 104 -5.74 -12.99 7.90
N ILE A 105 -5.66 -11.66 7.85
CA ILE A 105 -6.59 -10.76 8.55
C ILE A 105 -8.01 -10.93 8.00
N GLY A 106 -8.20 -10.86 6.68
CA GLY A 106 -9.52 -10.97 6.05
C GLY A 106 -10.33 -12.20 6.51
N PRO A 107 -9.80 -13.43 6.39
CA PRO A 107 -10.48 -14.64 6.85
C PRO A 107 -10.75 -14.71 8.36
N ILE A 108 -9.96 -14.03 9.20
CA ILE A 108 -10.20 -13.95 10.65
C ILE A 108 -11.40 -13.04 10.94
N VAL A 109 -11.45 -11.86 10.30
CA VAL A 109 -12.50 -10.87 10.57
C VAL A 109 -13.85 -11.31 10.01
N ILE A 110 -13.88 -11.99 8.85
CA ILE A 110 -15.14 -12.48 8.24
C ILE A 110 -15.83 -13.57 9.10
N LYS A 111 -15.09 -14.24 10.00
CA LYS A 111 -15.62 -15.33 10.82
C LYS A 111 -16.24 -14.90 12.15
N ASN A 112 -16.21 -13.61 12.48
CA ASN A 112 -16.83 -13.02 13.68
C ASN A 112 -18.00 -12.11 13.29
#